data_AF-A0A8S1ALT2-F1
#
_entry.id   AF-A0A8S1ALT2-F1
#
_cell.length_a   1.000
_cell.length_b   1.000
_cell.length_c   1.000
_cell.angle_alpha   90.00
_cell.angle_beta   90.00
_cell.angle_gamma   90.00
#
_symmetry.space_group_name_H-M   'P 1'
#
loop_
_entity.id
_entity.type
_entity.pdbx_description
1 polymer ?
#
loop_
_entity_poly.entity_id
_entity_poly.type
_entity_poly.pdbx_seq_one_letter_code
_entity_poly.pdbx_strand_id
1 'polypeptide(L)'
;PDATPCALDQTSLLILLGLGASQSTFNLIISFLVNFTGRRNISIAVISLCGVSGILVNLVPNVIGSGLLFCVMLLGVVVVGLITAMCLALFPTNLRAMAISFTMITQYLGIVASVQLLNWLLTFNCAAGFYIFGSLFTSAAVAALFLPDDRKAQTTETPQESEEDTETPAKKMY
;
A
#
# COMPACT_ATOMS: atom_id res chain seq x y z
N PRO A 1 2.53 -43.73 7.44
CA PRO A 1 2.44 -42.85 6.24
C PRO A 1 1.95 -41.49 6.72
N ASP A 2 2.90 -40.75 7.26
CA ASP A 2 2.68 -39.57 8.08
C ASP A 2 2.28 -38.38 7.20
N ALA A 3 1.22 -37.70 7.61
CA ALA A 3 0.66 -36.53 6.96
C ALA A 3 1.73 -35.44 6.82
N THR A 4 1.86 -34.90 5.62
CA THR A 4 2.74 -33.76 5.29
C THR A 4 2.50 -32.60 6.26
N PRO A 5 3.53 -32.06 6.94
CA PRO A 5 3.38 -30.86 7.75
C PRO A 5 3.23 -29.66 6.82
N CYS A 6 2.02 -29.39 6.35
CA CYS A 6 1.59 -28.08 5.86
C CYS A 6 1.38 -27.11 7.05
N ALA A 7 2.16 -27.27 8.12
CA ALA A 7 2.12 -26.41 9.28
C ALA A 7 2.84 -25.12 8.93
N LEU A 8 2.06 -24.10 8.55
CA LEU A 8 2.52 -22.72 8.54
C LEU A 8 3.21 -22.44 9.88
N ASP A 9 4.50 -22.11 9.84
CA ASP A 9 5.33 -21.96 11.04
C ASP A 9 4.73 -20.91 11.99
N GLN A 10 4.53 -21.29 13.24
CA GLN A 10 3.91 -20.44 14.27
C GLN A 10 4.60 -19.07 14.38
N THR A 11 5.92 -19.03 14.17
CA THR A 11 6.71 -17.80 14.20
C THR A 11 6.39 -16.89 13.02
N SER A 12 6.23 -17.45 11.82
CA SER A 12 5.85 -16.69 10.62
C SER A 12 4.47 -16.06 10.80
N LEU A 13 3.52 -16.81 11.36
CA LEU A 13 2.18 -16.29 11.65
C LEU A 13 2.21 -15.14 12.68
N LEU A 14 2.99 -15.27 13.75
CA LEU A 14 3.16 -14.20 14.74
C LEU A 14 3.84 -12.95 14.17
N ILE A 15 4.84 -13.11 13.29
CA ILE A 15 5.51 -11.98 12.63
C ILE A 15 4.53 -11.23 11.72
N LEU A 16 3.76 -11.96 10.90
CA LEU A 16 2.76 -11.35 10.02
C LEU A 16 1.66 -10.64 10.81
N LEU A 17 1.20 -11.24 11.92
CA LEU A 17 0.22 -10.62 12.81
C LEU A 17 0.75 -9.31 13.40
N GLY A 18 2.01 -9.30 13.87
CA GLY A 18 2.65 -8.10 14.41
C GLY A 18 2.83 -6.98 13.37
N LEU A 19 3.28 -7.34 12.15
CA LEU A 19 3.39 -6.40 11.04
C LEU A 19 2.02 -5.84 10.62
N GLY A 20 0.98 -6.68 10.56
CA GLY A 20 -0.38 -6.23 10.28
C GLY A 20 -0.94 -5.28 11.34
N ALA A 21 -0.75 -5.61 12.63
CA ALA A 21 -1.21 -4.77 13.74
C ALA A 21 -0.50 -3.41 13.78
N SER A 22 0.82 -3.40 13.58
CA SER A 22 1.60 -2.16 13.49
C SER A 22 1.16 -1.31 12.30
N GLN A 23 1.01 -1.92 11.12
CA GLN A 23 0.54 -1.25 9.92
C GLN A 23 -0.86 -0.64 10.09
N SER A 24 -1.79 -1.38 10.69
CA SER A 24 -3.14 -0.89 10.96
C SER A 24 -3.13 0.36 11.86
N THR A 25 -2.29 0.35 12.89
CA THR A 25 -2.11 1.49 13.79
C THR A 25 -1.59 2.72 13.05
N PHE A 26 -0.56 2.56 12.21
CA PHE A 26 -0.03 3.67 11.41
C PHE A 26 -1.05 4.18 10.37
N ASN A 27 -1.80 3.27 9.75
CA ASN A 27 -2.85 3.63 8.80
C ASN A 27 -3.96 4.47 9.44
N LEU A 28 -4.32 4.17 10.70
CA LEU A 28 -5.28 4.96 11.45
C LEU A 28 -4.76 6.39 11.66
N ILE A 29 -3.49 6.52 12.08
CA ILE A 29 -2.85 7.82 12.30
C ILE A 29 -2.80 8.63 11.00
N ILE A 30 -2.38 8.01 9.90
CA ILE A 30 -2.32 8.66 8.59
C ILE A 30 -3.72 9.06 8.13
N SER A 31 -4.72 8.19 8.28
CA SER A 31 -6.10 8.49 7.91
C SER A 31 -6.66 9.69 8.68
N PHE A 32 -6.32 9.81 9.97
CA PHE A 32 -6.68 10.96 10.78
C PHE A 32 -5.97 12.24 10.30
N LEU A 33 -4.67 12.15 9.99
CA LEU A 33 -3.91 13.26 9.40
C LEU A 33 -4.51 13.70 8.05
N VAL A 34 -4.90 12.74 7.20
CA VAL A 34 -5.50 12.97 5.88
C VAL A 34 -6.77 13.78 6.00
N ASN A 35 -7.58 13.50 7.01
CA ASN A 35 -8.81 14.24 7.28
C ASN A 35 -8.53 15.70 7.70
N PHE A 36 -7.37 15.97 8.29
CA PHE A 36 -7.03 17.31 8.80
C PHE A 36 -6.27 18.20 7.80
N THR A 37 -5.33 17.64 7.03
CA THR A 37 -4.38 18.42 6.19
C THR A 37 -4.67 18.31 4.69
N GLY A 38 -5.65 17.50 4.29
CA GLY A 38 -6.02 17.26 2.89
C GLY A 38 -5.28 16.10 2.24
N ARG A 39 -5.98 15.34 1.38
CA ARG A 39 -5.50 14.06 0.80
C ARG A 39 -4.23 14.18 -0.03
N ARG A 40 -4.05 15.27 -0.79
CA ARG A 40 -2.94 15.41 -1.75
C ARG A 40 -1.60 15.74 -1.08
N ASN A 41 -1.58 16.66 -0.13
CA ASN A 41 -0.31 17.04 0.51
C ASN A 41 0.25 15.87 1.35
N ILE A 42 -0.64 15.06 1.92
CA ILE A 42 -0.24 13.91 2.71
C ILE A 42 0.23 12.74 1.83
N SER A 43 -0.37 12.49 0.68
CA SER A 43 0.14 11.44 -0.21
C SER A 43 1.57 11.73 -0.67
N ILE A 44 1.88 12.99 -0.98
CA ILE A 44 3.23 13.44 -1.35
C ILE A 44 4.20 13.36 -0.14
N ALA A 45 3.75 13.77 1.04
CA ALA A 45 4.57 13.70 2.26
C ALA A 45 4.88 12.24 2.63
N VAL A 46 3.90 11.34 2.58
CA VAL A 46 4.08 9.92 2.93
C VAL A 46 4.99 9.22 1.92
N ILE A 47 4.80 9.46 0.62
CA ILE A 47 5.62 8.79 -0.39
C ILE A 47 7.07 9.28 -0.41
N SER A 48 7.30 10.56 -0.10
CA SER A 48 8.66 11.10 0.07
C SER A 48 9.34 10.54 1.33
N LEU A 49 8.62 10.45 2.45
CA LEU A 49 9.12 9.81 3.67
C LEU A 49 9.46 8.33 3.43
N CYS A 50 8.61 7.62 2.68
CA CYS A 50 8.82 6.24 2.28
C CYS A 50 10.10 6.07 1.44
N GLY A 51 10.30 6.92 0.41
CA GLY A 51 11.52 6.90 -0.42
C GLY A 51 12.79 7.18 0.38
N VAL A 52 12.76 8.20 1.24
CA VAL A 52 13.91 8.55 2.11
C VAL A 52 14.22 7.41 3.09
N SER A 53 13.20 6.77 3.67
CA SER A 53 13.38 5.64 4.59
C SER A 53 14.07 4.44 3.94
N GLY A 54 13.79 4.16 2.67
CA GLY A 54 14.43 3.07 1.92
C GLY A 54 15.94 3.30 1.69
N ILE A 55 16.35 4.56 1.50
CA ILE A 55 17.78 4.91 1.35
C ILE A 55 18.48 4.88 2.71
N LEU A 56 17.81 5.36 3.77
CA LEU A 56 18.36 5.38 5.13
C LEU A 56 18.58 3.98 5.72
N VAL A 57 17.85 2.96 5.24
CA VAL A 57 17.95 1.60 5.78
C VAL A 57 19.34 0.99 5.63
N ASN A 58 20.09 1.39 4.59
CA ASN A 58 21.45 0.92 4.36
C ASN A 58 22.48 1.60 5.28
N LEU A 59 22.16 2.81 5.77
CA LEU A 59 23.07 3.64 6.56
C LEU A 59 23.05 3.27 8.06
N VAL A 60 22.03 2.55 8.51
CA VAL A 60 21.83 2.18 9.92
C VAL A 60 22.21 0.71 10.13
N PRO A 61 23.36 0.40 10.76
CA PRO A 61 23.76 -0.97 11.09
C PRO A 61 23.00 -1.54 12.32
N ASN A 62 21.94 -0.88 12.77
CA ASN A 62 21.17 -1.28 13.94
C ASN A 62 19.89 -2.03 13.53
N VAL A 63 19.77 -3.27 14.00
CA VAL A 63 18.64 -4.19 13.70
C VAL A 63 17.27 -3.60 14.04
N ILE A 64 17.17 -2.81 15.11
CA ILE A 64 15.92 -2.15 15.52
C ILE A 64 15.59 -0.99 14.57
N GLY A 65 16.61 -0.24 14.14
CA GLY A 65 16.47 0.88 13.23
C GLY A 65 16.00 0.45 11.84
N SER A 66 16.60 -0.61 11.27
CA SER A 66 16.20 -1.14 9.97
C SER A 66 14.77 -1.70 9.99
N GLY A 67 14.36 -2.35 11.09
CA GLY A 67 12.99 -2.84 11.26
C GLY A 67 11.96 -1.70 11.28
N LEU A 68 12.25 -0.61 12.01
CA LEU A 68 11.34 0.54 12.06
C LEU A 68 11.22 1.24 10.70
N LEU A 69 12.34 1.41 10.00
CA LEU A 69 12.34 1.99 8.65
C LEU A 69 11.60 1.11 7.64
N PHE A 70 11.68 -0.21 7.78
CA PHE A 70 10.90 -1.13 6.95
C PHE A 70 9.38 -0.96 7.18
N CYS A 71 8.95 -0.79 8.42
CA CYS A 71 7.55 -0.47 8.73
C CYS A 71 7.10 0.86 8.11
N VAL A 72 7.96 1.88 8.11
CA VAL A 72 7.67 3.15 7.43
C VAL A 72 7.54 2.96 5.92
N MET A 73 8.38 2.10 5.33
CA MET A 73 8.32 1.78 3.90
C MET A 73 7.00 1.08 3.52
N LEU A 74 6.44 0.26 4.42
CA LEU A 74 5.14 -0.38 4.22
C LEU A 74 3.97 0.64 4.15
N LEU A 75 4.12 1.85 4.69
CA LEU A 75 3.10 2.91 4.61
C LEU A 75 2.83 3.35 3.16
N GLY A 76 3.77 3.09 2.27
CA GLY A 76 3.62 3.32 0.83
C GLY A 76 2.39 2.65 0.23
N VAL A 77 1.93 1.52 0.78
CA VAL A 77 0.74 0.81 0.29
C VAL A 77 -0.54 1.65 0.41
N VAL A 78 -0.62 2.51 1.44
CA VAL A 78 -1.77 3.40 1.67
C VAL A 78 -1.88 4.43 0.56
N VAL A 79 -0.71 4.92 0.08
CA VAL A 79 -0.66 5.90 -1.01
C VAL A 79 -1.18 5.30 -2.30
N VAL A 80 -0.87 4.03 -2.58
CA VAL A 80 -1.42 3.31 -3.75
C VAL A 80 -2.95 3.22 -3.68
N GLY A 81 -3.51 2.95 -2.50
CA GLY A 81 -4.95 2.96 -2.26
C GLY A 81 -5.56 4.36 -2.46
N LEU A 82 -4.91 5.40 -1.95
CA LEU A 82 -5.36 6.79 -2.12
C LEU A 82 -5.34 7.23 -3.59
N ILE A 83 -4.28 6.91 -4.33
CA ILE A 83 -4.14 7.24 -5.75
C ILE A 83 -5.15 6.46 -6.58
N THR A 84 -5.39 5.19 -6.27
CA THR A 84 -6.45 4.39 -6.90
C THR A 84 -7.81 5.03 -6.70
N ALA A 85 -8.14 5.46 -5.48
CA ALA A 85 -9.38 6.17 -5.19
C ALA A 85 -9.50 7.49 -5.96
N MET A 86 -8.42 8.26 -6.08
CA MET A 86 -8.40 9.50 -6.89
C MET A 86 -8.60 9.21 -8.38
N CYS A 87 -7.94 8.17 -8.90
CA CYS A 87 -8.05 7.76 -10.30
C CYS A 87 -9.51 7.38 -10.63
N LEU A 88 -10.15 6.62 -9.74
CA LEU A 88 -11.56 6.24 -9.88
C LEU A 88 -12.54 7.43 -9.79
N ALA A 89 -12.19 8.47 -9.02
CA ALA A 89 -12.98 9.70 -8.96
C ALA A 89 -12.89 10.53 -10.24
N LEU A 90 -11.82 10.37 -11.02
CA LEU A 90 -11.60 11.08 -12.29
C LEU A 90 -12.41 10.46 -13.45
N PHE A 91 -12.75 9.17 -13.36
CA PHE A 91 -13.51 8.49 -14.41
C PHE A 91 -15.03 8.66 -14.24
N PRO A 92 -15.77 8.99 -15.31
CA PRO A 92 -17.24 9.07 -15.27
C PRO A 92 -17.88 7.71 -14.96
N THR A 93 -19.04 7.72 -14.30
CA THR A 93 -19.75 6.54 -13.74
C THR A 93 -19.91 5.37 -14.70
N ASN A 94 -20.04 5.62 -16.01
CA ASN A 94 -20.21 4.59 -17.03
C ASN A 94 -18.99 3.67 -17.22
N LEU A 95 -17.79 4.11 -16.84
CA LEU A 95 -16.55 3.33 -17.00
C LEU A 95 -15.93 2.90 -15.67
N ARG A 96 -16.56 3.26 -14.54
CA ARG A 96 -16.01 3.05 -13.20
C ARG A 96 -15.77 1.57 -12.91
N ALA A 97 -16.72 0.70 -13.24
CA ALA A 97 -16.59 -0.74 -13.01
C ALA A 97 -15.40 -1.35 -13.76
N MET A 98 -15.21 -1.00 -15.03
CA MET A 98 -14.08 -1.48 -15.83
C MET A 98 -12.73 -0.96 -15.32
N ALA A 99 -12.68 0.31 -14.90
CA ALA A 99 -11.48 0.92 -14.34
C ALA A 99 -11.06 0.27 -13.00
N ILE A 100 -12.02 -0.09 -12.14
CA ILE A 100 -11.75 -0.78 -10.87
C ILE A 100 -11.09 -2.13 -11.15
N SER A 101 -11.71 -2.97 -11.99
CA SER A 101 -11.16 -4.30 -12.29
C SER A 101 -9.77 -4.21 -12.92
N PHE A 102 -9.55 -3.27 -13.84
CA PHE A 102 -8.23 -3.07 -14.45
C PHE A 102 -7.18 -2.63 -13.41
N THR A 103 -7.54 -1.73 -12.51
CA THR A 103 -6.64 -1.25 -11.45
C THR A 103 -6.31 -2.37 -10.47
N MET A 104 -7.28 -3.23 -10.12
CA MET A 104 -7.07 -4.40 -9.25
C MET A 104 -6.14 -5.43 -9.91
N ILE A 105 -6.34 -5.72 -11.19
CA ILE A 105 -5.46 -6.63 -11.95
C ILE A 105 -4.03 -6.07 -12.00
N THR A 106 -3.88 -4.77 -12.28
CA THR A 106 -2.57 -4.10 -12.34
C THR A 106 -1.85 -4.15 -10.99
N GLN A 107 -2.59 -3.96 -9.89
CA GLN A 107 -2.05 -4.11 -8.53
C GLN A 107 -1.59 -5.53 -8.25
N TYR A 108 -2.38 -6.53 -8.62
CA TYR A 108 -2.01 -7.93 -8.41
C TYR A 108 -0.74 -8.31 -9.18
N LEU A 109 -0.65 -7.92 -10.46
CA LEU A 109 0.55 -8.10 -11.27
C LEU A 109 1.76 -7.38 -10.65
N GLY A 110 1.57 -6.17 -10.16
CA GLY A 110 2.61 -5.39 -9.48
C GLY A 110 3.11 -6.08 -8.21
N ILE A 111 2.21 -6.60 -7.37
CA ILE A 111 2.55 -7.31 -6.13
C ILE A 111 3.34 -8.59 -6.45
N VAL A 112 2.84 -9.42 -7.38
CA VAL A 112 3.51 -10.67 -7.75
C VAL A 112 4.90 -10.41 -8.33
N ALA A 113 5.03 -9.45 -9.24
CA ALA A 113 6.33 -9.07 -9.81
C ALA A 113 7.29 -8.55 -8.73
N SER A 114 6.78 -7.71 -7.81
CA SER A 114 7.60 -7.12 -6.74
C SER A 114 8.09 -8.15 -5.73
N VAL A 115 7.27 -9.12 -5.33
CA VAL A 115 7.67 -10.17 -4.38
C VAL A 115 8.73 -11.07 -4.98
N GLN A 116 8.57 -11.48 -6.25
CA GLN A 116 9.56 -12.30 -6.94
C GLN A 116 10.88 -11.55 -7.12
N LEU A 117 10.80 -10.27 -7.53
CA LEU A 117 11.97 -9.41 -7.67
C LEU A 117 12.67 -9.23 -6.31
N LEU A 118 11.93 -8.94 -5.25
CA LEU A 118 12.49 -8.76 -3.90
C LEU A 118 13.18 -10.04 -3.41
N ASN A 119 12.55 -11.21 -3.61
CA ASN A 119 13.13 -12.49 -3.22
C ASN A 119 14.46 -12.77 -3.95
N TRP A 120 14.50 -12.49 -5.25
CA TRP A 120 15.70 -12.63 -6.07
C TRP A 120 16.82 -11.67 -5.61
N LEU A 121 16.50 -10.40 -5.37
CA LEU A 121 17.49 -9.41 -4.91
C LEU A 121 18.00 -9.73 -3.50
N LEU A 122 17.15 -10.24 -2.61
CA LEU A 122 17.56 -10.60 -1.24
C LEU A 122 18.60 -11.73 -1.23
N THR A 123 18.51 -12.66 -2.21
CA THR A 123 19.42 -13.80 -2.32
C THR A 123 20.77 -13.41 -2.94
N PHE A 124 20.79 -12.51 -3.93
CA PHE A 124 22.02 -12.08 -4.61
C PHE A 124 22.72 -10.91 -3.92
N ASN A 125 21.99 -9.84 -3.61
CA ASN A 125 22.54 -8.65 -2.98
C ASN A 125 21.45 -7.84 -2.26
N CYS A 126 21.33 -8.09 -0.95
CA CYS A 126 20.37 -7.44 -0.06
C CYS A 126 20.45 -5.90 -0.11
N ALA A 127 21.65 -5.32 -0.19
CA ALA A 127 21.83 -3.88 -0.25
C ALA A 127 21.24 -3.29 -1.54
N ALA A 128 21.45 -3.93 -2.69
CA ALA A 128 20.90 -3.50 -3.96
C ALA A 128 19.36 -3.55 -3.96
N GLY A 129 18.76 -4.52 -3.28
CA GLY A 129 17.31 -4.62 -3.06
C GLY A 129 16.71 -3.34 -2.52
N PHE A 130 17.22 -2.89 -1.39
CA PHE A 130 16.70 -1.69 -0.72
C PHE A 130 16.91 -0.42 -1.56
N TYR A 131 18.02 -0.29 -2.29
CA TYR A 131 18.24 0.84 -3.19
C TYR A 131 17.25 0.88 -4.36
N ILE A 132 16.98 -0.26 -4.99
CA ILE A 132 16.03 -0.34 -6.10
C ILE A 132 14.62 0.03 -5.62
N PHE A 133 14.16 -0.56 -4.51
CA PHE A 133 12.86 -0.23 -3.95
C PHE A 133 12.77 1.24 -3.48
N GLY A 134 13.82 1.78 -2.86
CA GLY A 134 13.88 3.20 -2.50
C GLY A 134 13.81 4.13 -3.71
N SER A 135 14.50 3.78 -4.81
CA SER A 135 14.45 4.54 -6.06
C SER A 135 13.08 4.48 -6.74
N LEU A 136 12.41 3.32 -6.69
CA LEU A 136 11.04 3.15 -7.19
C LEU A 136 10.07 4.06 -6.42
N PHE A 137 10.15 4.07 -5.09
CA PHE A 137 9.34 4.97 -4.27
C PHE A 137 9.64 6.44 -4.53
N THR A 138 10.91 6.79 -4.73
CA THR A 138 11.30 8.16 -5.07
C THR A 138 10.78 8.57 -6.44
N SER A 139 10.82 7.68 -7.43
CA SER A 139 10.26 7.94 -8.76
C SER A 139 8.74 8.12 -8.71
N ALA A 140 8.04 7.34 -7.87
CA ALA A 140 6.62 7.50 -7.63
C ALA A 140 6.29 8.82 -6.92
N ALA A 141 7.15 9.29 -6.01
CA ALA A 141 7.04 10.61 -5.41
C ALA A 141 7.18 11.73 -6.45
N VAL A 142 8.15 11.62 -7.37
CA VAL A 142 8.33 12.58 -8.48
C VAL A 142 7.13 12.56 -9.42
N ALA A 143 6.59 11.37 -9.74
CA ALA A 143 5.37 11.26 -10.53
C ALA A 143 4.16 11.91 -9.83
N ALA A 144 4.03 11.73 -8.51
CA ALA A 144 2.97 12.36 -7.71
C ALA A 144 3.11 13.89 -7.64
N LEU A 145 4.33 14.43 -7.67
CA LEU A 145 4.58 15.87 -7.76
C LEU A 145 4.17 16.45 -9.11
N PHE A 146 4.40 15.70 -10.20
CA PHE A 146 4.00 16.09 -11.54
C PHE A 146 2.49 16.09 -11.76
N LEU A 147 1.73 15.40 -10.91
CA LEU A 147 0.28 15.34 -11.00
C LEU A 147 -0.33 16.61 -10.36
N PRO A 148 -0.89 17.56 -11.13
CA PRO A 148 -1.41 18.82 -10.59
C PRO A 148 -2.64 18.61 -9.69
N ASP A 149 -2.71 19.31 -8.56
CA ASP A 149 -3.84 20.19 -8.22
C ASP A 149 -5.28 19.71 -8.35
N ASP A 150 -5.67 18.46 -8.08
CA ASP A 150 -7.08 18.05 -8.18
C ASP A 150 -7.98 18.57 -7.03
N ARG A 151 -7.77 19.83 -6.64
CA ARG A 151 -8.54 20.61 -5.64
C ARG A 151 -10.00 20.84 -6.04
N LYS A 152 -10.46 20.31 -7.18
CA LYS A 152 -11.82 20.54 -7.71
C LYS A 152 -12.68 19.29 -7.85
N ALA A 153 -12.14 18.08 -7.66
CA ALA A 153 -12.94 16.85 -7.75
C ALA A 153 -13.45 16.32 -6.39
N GLN A 154 -13.12 16.97 -5.26
CA GLN A 154 -13.29 16.41 -3.89
C GLN A 154 -14.51 16.92 -3.11
N THR A 155 -15.71 16.86 -3.69
CA THR A 155 -16.96 16.85 -2.90
C THR A 155 -17.66 15.50 -3.05
N THR A 156 -16.94 14.39 -2.82
CA THR A 156 -17.58 13.12 -2.50
C THR A 156 -16.65 12.34 -1.59
N GLU A 157 -17.01 12.30 -0.32
CA GLU A 157 -16.37 11.46 0.68
C GLU A 157 -16.57 9.95 0.34
N THR A 158 -15.49 9.18 0.51
CA THR A 158 -15.36 7.76 0.94
C THR A 158 -16.50 6.78 0.64
N PRO A 159 -16.22 5.62 0.03
CA PRO A 159 -16.10 4.41 0.87
C PRO A 159 -14.76 3.67 0.77
N GLN A 160 -14.19 3.33 1.95
CA GLN A 160 -13.51 2.06 2.11
C GLN A 160 -14.54 0.97 1.80
N GLU A 161 -14.36 0.27 0.69
CA GLU A 161 -15.12 -0.95 0.42
C GLU A 161 -14.41 -2.08 1.18
N SER A 162 -14.90 -2.30 2.40
CA SER A 162 -14.88 -3.60 3.04
C SER A 162 -15.40 -4.61 2.02
N GLU A 163 -14.61 -5.61 1.71
CA GLU A 163 -15.05 -6.79 0.99
C GLU A 163 -16.03 -7.56 1.88
N GLU A 164 -17.31 -7.18 1.83
CA GLU A 164 -18.43 -8.00 2.26
C GLU A 164 -19.65 -7.64 1.40
N ASP A 165 -19.70 -8.20 0.20
CA ASP A 165 -20.93 -8.28 -0.57
C ASP A 165 -21.12 -9.75 -0.99
N THR A 166 -21.67 -10.53 -0.07
CA THR A 166 -22.46 -11.71 -0.43
C THR A 166 -23.89 -11.45 0.05
N GLU A 167 -24.76 -11.37 -0.95
CA GLU A 167 -26.22 -11.49 -0.88
C GLU A 167 -27.02 -10.30 -0.32
N THR A 168 -27.69 -9.61 -1.23
CA THR A 168 -29.14 -9.41 -1.08
C THR A 168 -29.82 -9.44 -2.45
N PRO A 169 -31.09 -9.87 -2.56
CA PRO A 169 -32.14 -8.90 -2.29
C PRO A 169 -33.43 -9.43 -1.61
N ALA A 170 -34.01 -8.51 -0.83
CA ALA A 170 -35.44 -8.20 -0.74
C ALA A 170 -36.41 -9.18 -0.02
N LYS A 171 -36.55 -8.94 1.29
CA LYS A 171 -37.75 -8.39 1.94
C LYS A 171 -39.14 -8.81 1.37
N LYS A 172 -39.82 -9.63 2.18
CA LYS A 172 -41.28 -9.85 2.37
C LYS A 172 -42.26 -9.02 1.51
N MET A 173 -42.97 -9.74 0.64
CA MET A 173 -44.44 -9.88 0.54
C MET A 173 -45.31 -8.83 1.28
N TYR A 174 -45.88 -7.88 0.54
CA TYR A 174 -47.33 -7.74 0.30
C TYR A 174 -47.56 -6.79 -0.89
#